data_AF-A0A7V9DWL3-F1
#
_entry.id   AF-A0A7V9DWL3-F1
#
_cell.length_a   1.000
_cell.length_b   1.000
_cell.length_c   1.000
_cell.angle_alpha   90.00
_cell.angle_beta   90.00
_cell.angle_gamma   90.00
#
_symmetry.space_group_name_H-M   'P 1'
#
loop_
_entity.id
_entity.type
_entity.pdbx_description
1 polymer ?
#
loop_
_entity_poly.entity_id
_entity_poly.type
_entity_poly.pdbx_seq_one_letter_code
_entity_poly.pdbx_strand_id
1 'polypeptide(L)'
;MNRFKAIGSAFLFVPALALISTQARAEFKCDAPSTHIDRAACEKAAQSPSALRQYIQRMRGIDSLQFADYVDEAQARAWAQDESNRAPTKKAPVRTAVLLQENPGA
;
A
#
# COMPACT_ATOMS: atom_id res chain seq x y z
N MET A 1 54.47 28.45 11.22
CA MET A 1 53.51 29.54 11.51
C MET A 1 52.88 29.89 10.16
N ASN A 2 51.61 29.68 9.81
CA ASN A 2 50.37 29.57 10.58
C ASN A 2 49.36 28.66 9.86
N ARG A 3 48.43 28.12 10.64
CA ARG A 3 47.52 27.03 10.30
C ARG A 3 46.22 27.58 9.69
N PHE A 4 45.82 27.04 8.54
CA PHE A 4 44.51 27.30 7.96
C PHE A 4 43.42 26.70 8.86
N LYS A 5 42.50 27.57 9.28
CA LYS A 5 41.42 27.30 10.21
C LYS A 5 40.29 26.61 9.43
N ALA A 6 40.13 25.30 9.61
CA ALA A 6 39.00 24.55 9.08
C ALA A 6 37.72 25.03 9.77
N ILE A 7 36.84 25.69 9.01
CA ILE A 7 35.50 26.07 9.48
C ILE A 7 34.65 24.80 9.38
N GLY A 8 34.44 24.17 10.52
CA GLY A 8 33.55 23.03 10.66
C GLY A 8 32.12 23.45 10.36
N SER A 9 31.49 22.79 9.40
CA SER A 9 30.05 22.83 9.20
C SER A 9 29.54 21.41 9.45
N ALA A 10 29.27 21.12 10.72
CA ALA A 10 28.62 19.89 11.13
C ALA A 10 27.14 20.00 10.74
N PHE A 11 26.81 19.63 9.51
CA PHE A 11 25.44 19.27 9.18
C PHE A 11 25.11 17.99 9.96
N LEU A 12 24.48 18.17 11.11
CA LEU A 12 23.81 17.10 11.84
C LEU A 12 22.68 16.59 10.94
N PHE A 13 22.97 15.55 10.16
CA PHE A 13 21.95 14.71 9.55
C PHE A 13 21.13 14.12 10.70
N VAL A 14 19.94 14.67 10.93
CA VAL A 14 18.92 14.04 11.77
C VAL A 14 18.64 12.68 11.12
N PRO A 15 18.93 11.55 11.78
CA PRO A 15 18.47 10.28 11.28
C PRO A 15 16.95 10.32 11.41
N ALA A 16 16.25 10.37 10.27
CA ALA A 16 14.84 10.04 10.24
C ALA A 16 14.73 8.61 10.78
N LEU A 17 14.32 8.47 12.04
CA LEU A 17 13.90 7.20 12.59
C LEU A 17 12.71 6.75 11.75
N ALA A 18 12.99 5.96 10.72
CA ALA A 18 12.00 5.11 10.10
C ALA A 18 11.40 4.30 11.25
N LEU A 19 10.12 4.57 11.55
CA LEU A 19 9.31 3.73 12.42
C LEU A 19 9.31 2.34 11.79
N ILE A 20 10.28 1.52 12.18
CA ILE A 20 10.31 0.11 11.83
C ILE A 20 9.15 -0.48 12.63
N SER A 21 7.99 -0.49 11.99
CA SER A 21 6.80 -1.14 12.49
C SER A 21 7.12 -2.62 12.52
N THR A 22 7.73 -3.08 13.61
CA THR A 22 7.86 -4.50 13.94
C THR A 22 6.47 -5.00 14.34
N GLN A 23 5.54 -4.95 13.39
CA GLN A 23 4.43 -5.88 13.41
C GLN A 23 5.07 -7.25 13.42
N ALA A 24 4.83 -8.02 14.48
CA ALA A 24 5.13 -9.43 14.53
C ALA A 24 4.47 -10.06 13.30
N ARG A 25 5.27 -10.23 12.23
CA ARG A 25 4.75 -10.72 10.96
C ARG A 25 4.66 -12.21 11.10
N ALA A 26 3.50 -12.76 10.75
CA ALA A 26 3.46 -14.14 10.33
C ALA A 26 4.56 -14.34 9.27
N GLU A 27 5.36 -15.38 9.47
CA GLU A 27 6.46 -15.75 8.58
C GLU A 27 5.96 -15.70 7.13
N PHE A 28 6.65 -14.94 6.26
CA PHE A 28 6.19 -14.75 4.88
C PHE A 28 6.23 -16.08 4.15
N LYS A 29 5.06 -16.69 3.94
CA LYS A 29 4.91 -18.07 3.51
C LYS A 29 5.39 -18.33 2.08
N CYS A 30 5.58 -17.28 1.28
CA CYS A 30 6.01 -17.45 -0.11
C CYS A 30 7.51 -17.67 -0.27
N ASP A 31 8.32 -17.44 0.77
CA ASP A 31 9.75 -17.80 0.76
C ASP A 31 9.93 -19.33 0.81
N ALA A 32 9.10 -20.00 1.62
CA ALA A 32 9.13 -21.45 1.80
C ALA A 32 7.71 -22.01 1.97
N PRO A 33 6.93 -22.16 0.89
CA PRO A 33 5.55 -22.63 0.98
C PRO A 33 5.49 -24.08 1.47
N SER A 34 4.81 -24.29 2.59
CA SER A 34 4.77 -25.59 3.29
C SER A 34 3.77 -26.57 2.66
N THR A 35 2.72 -26.07 2.02
CA THR A 35 1.65 -26.87 1.41
C THR A 35 1.39 -26.50 -0.05
N HIS A 36 0.67 -27.36 -0.77
CA HIS A 36 0.15 -27.01 -2.10
C HIS A 36 -0.80 -25.81 -2.06
N ILE A 37 -1.54 -25.64 -0.96
CA ILE A 37 -2.46 -24.52 -0.76
C ILE A 37 -1.66 -23.22 -0.63
N ASP A 38 -0.56 -23.23 0.13
CA ASP A 38 0.35 -22.09 0.25
C ASP A 38 0.98 -21.71 -1.09
N ARG A 39 1.43 -22.71 -1.86
CA ARG A 39 2.00 -22.47 -3.19
C ARG A 39 1.00 -21.78 -4.12
N ALA A 40 -0.23 -22.29 -4.18
CA ALA A 40 -1.28 -21.67 -4.96
C ALA A 40 -1.64 -20.27 -4.43
N ALA A 41 -1.65 -20.05 -3.11
CA ALA A 41 -1.84 -18.70 -2.55
C ALA A 41 -0.76 -17.73 -3.05
N CYS A 42 0.51 -18.14 -3.04
CA CYS A 42 1.63 -17.34 -3.53
C CYS A 42 1.54 -17.05 -5.04
N GLU A 43 1.11 -18.03 -5.84
CA GLU A 43 0.85 -17.82 -7.27
C GLU A 43 -0.27 -16.79 -7.50
N LYS A 44 -1.28 -16.74 -6.62
CA LYS A 44 -2.34 -15.72 -6.67
C LYS A 44 -1.87 -14.36 -6.14
N ALA A 45 -1.01 -14.34 -5.13
CA ALA A 45 -0.35 -13.13 -4.65
C ALA A 45 0.43 -12.46 -5.81
N ALA A 46 1.21 -13.24 -6.57
CA ALA A 46 1.95 -12.72 -7.72
C ALA A 46 1.08 -12.09 -8.83
N GLN A 47 -0.22 -12.43 -8.89
CA GLN A 47 -1.14 -11.90 -9.90
C GLN A 47 -1.72 -10.54 -9.51
N SER A 48 -2.38 -10.47 -8.35
CA SER A 48 -3.00 -9.22 -7.86
C SER A 48 -3.52 -9.41 -6.42
N PRO A 49 -3.71 -8.31 -5.66
CA PRO A 49 -4.33 -8.39 -4.34
C PRO A 49 -5.75 -8.98 -4.40
N SER A 50 -6.49 -8.70 -5.48
CA SER A 50 -7.84 -9.22 -5.66
C SER A 50 -7.86 -10.72 -5.95
N ALA A 51 -6.92 -11.23 -6.74
CA ALA A 51 -6.81 -12.67 -7.01
C ALA A 51 -6.50 -13.46 -5.74
N LEU A 52 -5.58 -12.97 -4.90
CA LEU A 52 -5.27 -13.58 -3.60
C LEU A 52 -6.49 -13.55 -2.66
N ARG A 53 -7.18 -12.41 -2.55
CA ARG A 53 -8.40 -12.30 -1.73
C ARG A 53 -9.46 -13.31 -2.16
N GLN A 54 -9.72 -13.43 -3.47
CA GLN A 54 -10.70 -14.38 -3.98
C GLN A 54 -10.32 -15.83 -3.69
N TYR A 55 -9.03 -16.16 -3.81
CA TYR A 55 -8.54 -17.50 -3.49
C TYR A 55 -8.71 -17.83 -2.01
N ILE A 56 -8.32 -16.92 -1.10
CA ILE A 56 -8.50 -17.10 0.34
C ILE A 56 -9.97 -17.28 0.68
N GLN A 57 -10.86 -16.48 0.11
CA GLN A 57 -12.31 -16.61 0.34
C GLN A 57 -12.83 -17.99 -0.10
N ARG A 58 -12.37 -18.52 -1.23
CA ARG A 58 -12.73 -19.86 -1.70
C ARG A 58 -12.21 -20.96 -0.75
N MET A 59 -11.05 -20.72 -0.13
CA MET A 59 -10.39 -21.69 0.74
C MET A 59 -10.89 -21.66 2.20
N ARG A 60 -11.70 -20.67 2.61
CA ARG A 60 -12.17 -20.53 4.01
C ARG A 60 -12.88 -21.75 4.60
N GLY A 61 -13.46 -22.62 3.76
CA GLY A 61 -14.09 -23.88 4.20
C GLY A 61 -13.14 -25.08 4.28
N ILE A 62 -11.90 -24.92 3.83
CA ILE A 62 -10.88 -25.98 3.72
C ILE A 62 -9.68 -25.66 4.62
N ASP A 63 -9.29 -24.38 4.69
CA ASP A 63 -8.10 -23.92 5.41
C ASP A 63 -8.30 -22.48 5.93
N SER A 64 -7.53 -22.12 6.97
CA SER A 64 -7.56 -20.80 7.62
C SER A 64 -6.41 -19.91 7.12
N LEU A 65 -6.42 -19.61 5.82
CA LEU A 65 -5.42 -18.77 5.16
C LEU A 65 -5.59 -17.29 5.57
N GLN A 66 -4.51 -16.64 6.00
CA GLN A 66 -4.51 -15.19 6.23
C GLN A 66 -3.82 -14.45 5.09
N PHE A 67 -4.43 -13.35 4.63
CA PHE A 67 -3.89 -12.56 3.52
C PHE A 67 -2.47 -12.03 3.82
N ALA A 68 -2.22 -11.63 5.06
CA ALA A 68 -0.94 -11.07 5.49
C ALA A 68 0.21 -12.10 5.43
N ASP A 69 -0.08 -13.40 5.47
CA ASP A 69 0.95 -14.45 5.44
C ASP A 69 1.58 -14.60 4.04
N TYR A 70 0.88 -14.16 2.99
CA TYR A 70 1.28 -14.33 1.59
C TYR A 70 1.68 -13.03 0.91
N VAL A 71 1.78 -11.93 1.66
CA VAL A 71 2.07 -10.60 1.12
C VAL A 71 3.20 -9.95 1.90
N ASP A 72 4.32 -9.74 1.22
CA ASP A 72 5.42 -8.99 1.80
C ASP A 72 5.13 -7.48 1.80
N GLU A 73 5.93 -6.75 2.56
CA GLU A 73 5.72 -5.33 2.78
C GLU A 73 5.98 -4.46 1.54
N ALA A 74 6.92 -4.86 0.69
CA ALA A 74 7.23 -4.16 -0.55
C ALA A 74 6.08 -4.34 -1.56
N GLN A 75 5.55 -5.55 -1.68
CA GLN A 75 4.42 -5.90 -2.51
C GLN A 75 3.14 -5.19 -2.04
N ALA A 76 2.86 -5.17 -0.74
CA ALA A 76 1.75 -4.42 -0.18
C ALA A 76 1.84 -2.92 -0.52
N ARG A 77 3.03 -2.32 -0.39
CA ARG A 77 3.25 -0.91 -0.76
C ARG A 77 3.04 -0.67 -2.25
N ALA A 78 3.56 -1.56 -3.10
CA ALA A 78 3.39 -1.45 -4.55
C ALA A 78 1.91 -1.48 -4.97
N TRP A 79 1.11 -2.35 -4.35
CA TRP A 79 -0.33 -2.41 -4.62
C TRP A 79 -1.09 -1.20 -4.12
N ALA A 80 -0.75 -0.69 -2.93
CA ALA A 80 -1.36 0.54 -2.41
C ALA A 80 -1.08 1.74 -3.33
N GLN A 81 0.12 1.81 -3.91
CA GLN A 81 0.47 2.83 -4.90
C GLN A 81 -0.30 2.66 -6.21
N ASP A 82 -0.39 1.44 -6.75
CA ASP A 82 -1.19 1.14 -7.95
C ASP A 82 -2.68 1.47 -7.75
N GLU A 83 -3.25 1.14 -6.59
CA GLU A 83 -4.64 1.47 -6.25
C GLU A 83 -4.84 2.99 -6.14
N SER A 84 -3.91 3.71 -5.50
CA SER A 84 -3.94 5.18 -5.44
C SER A 84 -3.83 5.83 -6.82
N ASN A 85 -3.07 5.23 -7.75
CA ASN A 85 -2.91 5.73 -9.11
C ASN A 85 -4.14 5.42 -9.99
N ARG A 86 -4.85 4.32 -9.71
CA ARG A 86 -6.08 3.94 -10.42
C ARG A 86 -7.33 4.61 -9.86
N ALA A 87 -7.32 5.07 -8.62
CA ALA A 87 -8.41 5.84 -8.06
C ALA A 87 -8.63 7.04 -9.00
N PRO A 88 -9.79 7.16 -9.66
CA PRO A 88 -10.04 8.30 -10.52
C PRO A 88 -9.94 9.53 -9.63
N THR A 89 -8.99 10.41 -9.94
CA THR A 89 -9.05 11.79 -9.50
C THR A 89 -10.31 12.36 -10.12
N LYS A 90 -11.46 12.10 -9.48
CA LYS A 90 -12.69 12.81 -9.73
C LYS A 90 -12.35 14.25 -9.40
N LYS A 91 -11.91 14.99 -10.41
CA LYS A 91 -12.10 16.44 -10.45
C LYS A 91 -13.61 16.61 -10.36
N ALA A 92 -14.11 16.80 -9.14
CA ALA A 92 -15.43 17.35 -8.95
C ALA A 92 -15.45 18.67 -9.74
N PRO A 93 -16.33 18.86 -10.73
CA PRO A 93 -16.59 20.20 -11.19
C PRO A 93 -17.24 20.94 -10.04
N VAL A 94 -16.43 21.81 -9.45
CA VAL A 94 -16.81 22.86 -8.52
C VAL A 94 -17.91 23.70 -9.18
N ARG A 95 -19.06 23.77 -8.50
CA ARG A 95 -20.07 24.84 -8.51
C ARG A 95 -20.18 25.66 -9.82
N THR A 96 -21.28 25.44 -10.54
CA THR A 96 -21.96 26.55 -11.22
C THR A 96 -23.14 26.98 -10.35
N ALA A 97 -22.90 28.01 -9.55
CA ALA A 97 -23.96 28.82 -9.00
C ALA A 97 -24.59 29.63 -10.14
N VAL A 98 -25.84 29.34 -10.49
CA VAL A 98 -26.82 30.23 -11.14
C VAL A 98 -28.16 29.74 -10.57
N LEU A 99 -28.69 30.26 -9.46
CA LEU A 99 -29.36 31.56 -9.39
C LEU A 99 -29.98 31.97 -10.74
N LEU A 100 -31.03 31.25 -11.14
CA LEU A 100 -32.12 31.87 -11.89
C LEU A 100 -33.44 31.40 -11.28
N GLN A 101 -33.69 31.94 -10.09
CA GLN A 101 -35.03 32.15 -9.59
C GLN A 101 -35.62 33.34 -10.36
N GLU A 102 -36.29 33.09 -11.47
CA GLU A 102 -37.30 33.98 -12.05
C GLU A 102 -38.14 33.20 -13.06
N ASN A 103 -39.41 32.97 -12.74
CA ASN A 103 -40.46 32.71 -13.72
C ASN A 103 -41.59 33.69 -13.38
N PRO A 104 -41.77 34.79 -14.15
CA PRO A 104 -43.01 35.52 -14.15
C PRO A 104 -43.95 34.93 -15.20
N GLY A 105 -45.11 34.42 -14.76
CA GLY A 105 -46.28 34.27 -15.61
C GLY A 105 -46.70 32.83 -15.96
N ALA A 106 -47.74 32.37 -15.26
CA ALA A 106 -48.97 31.82 -15.86
C ALA A 106 -50.10 31.91 -14.84
#